data_AF-A0A1S3WC74-F1
#
_entry.id   AF-A0A1S3WC74-F1
#
_cell.length_a   1.000
_cell.length_b   1.000
_cell.length_c   1.000
_cell.angle_alpha   90.00
_cell.angle_beta   90.00
_cell.angle_gamma   90.00
#
_symmetry.space_group_name_H-M   'P 1'
#
loop_
_entity.id
_entity.type
_entity.pdbx_description
1 polymer ?
#
loop_
_entity_poly.entity_id
_entity_poly.type
_entity_poly.pdbx_seq_one_letter_code
_entity_poly.pdbx_strand_id
1 'polypeptide(L)'
;MIVFFSGLKSIKGSCHNFCTAVSKVVTYKELKNLLNSKKIILIDVRETWEIYMYGKIPGSMNIPLDDVVEALQMSPREFKEKYNEEQPSKSDNLVFSCLAGVRSKKALETAVSLGFSSAQHYAGGWKEWSTYEHPEKKQGE
;
A
#
# COMPACT_ATOMS: atom_id res chain seq x y z
N MET A 1 -57.84 -27.25 -7.62
CA MET A 1 -58.04 -25.98 -8.33
C MET A 1 -57.67 -24.84 -7.38
N ILE A 2 -56.64 -24.06 -7.74
CA ILE A 2 -56.38 -22.67 -7.32
C ILE A 2 -55.86 -22.41 -5.87
N VAL A 3 -54.53 -22.22 -5.83
CA VAL A 3 -53.70 -21.21 -5.12
C VAL A 3 -54.40 -19.95 -4.53
N PHE A 4 -53.96 -19.45 -3.35
CA PHE A 4 -53.04 -18.30 -3.24
C PHE A 4 -52.77 -17.83 -1.79
N PHE A 5 -51.54 -17.34 -1.63
CA PHE A 5 -50.78 -16.78 -0.52
C PHE A 5 -51.42 -15.56 0.20
N SER A 6 -51.03 -15.32 1.47
CA SER A 6 -50.04 -14.28 1.83
C SER A 6 -50.02 -13.98 3.33
N GLY A 7 -48.81 -13.80 3.88
CA GLY A 7 -48.67 -13.28 5.25
C GLY A 7 -47.33 -13.46 5.97
N LEU A 8 -46.19 -13.69 5.28
CA LEU A 8 -44.90 -13.59 5.95
C LEU A 8 -44.50 -12.10 6.08
N LYS A 9 -44.41 -11.64 7.33
CA LYS A 9 -43.82 -10.34 7.66
C LYS A 9 -42.33 -10.36 7.32
N SER A 10 -41.98 -9.56 6.32
CA SER A 10 -40.61 -9.28 5.89
C SER A 10 -39.82 -8.61 7.02
N ILE A 11 -38.89 -9.36 7.61
CA ILE A 11 -37.77 -8.79 8.35
C ILE A 11 -36.76 -8.27 7.33
N LYS A 12 -36.70 -6.95 7.15
CA LYS A 12 -35.67 -6.26 6.38
C LYS A 12 -34.34 -6.43 7.09
N GLY A 13 -33.60 -7.49 6.75
CA GLY A 13 -32.18 -7.58 7.02
C GLY A 13 -31.45 -6.59 6.13
N SER A 14 -30.96 -5.49 6.71
CA SER A 14 -30.01 -4.63 6.02
C SER A 14 -28.62 -5.24 6.15
N CYS A 15 -28.30 -6.19 5.29
CA CYS A 15 -26.95 -6.69 5.13
C CYS A 15 -26.16 -5.63 4.35
N HIS A 16 -25.69 -4.60 5.04
CA HIS A 16 -24.68 -3.70 4.47
C HIS A 16 -23.36 -4.49 4.39
N ASN A 17 -23.23 -5.31 3.35
CA ASN A 17 -21.95 -5.70 2.81
C ASN A 17 -21.25 -4.40 2.39
N PHE A 18 -20.51 -3.79 3.32
CA PHE A 18 -19.62 -2.68 3.02
C PHE A 18 -18.41 -3.28 2.30
N CYS A 19 -18.62 -3.72 1.06
CA CYS A 19 -17.53 -3.93 0.11
C CYS A 19 -17.13 -2.53 -0.38
N THR A 20 -16.47 -1.77 0.49
CA THR A 20 -15.77 -0.57 0.02
C THR A 20 -14.65 -1.04 -0.88
N ALA A 21 -14.76 -0.72 -2.16
CA ALA A 21 -13.62 -0.78 -3.06
C ALA A 21 -12.49 0.03 -2.42
N VAL A 22 -11.44 -0.66 -1.97
CA VAL A 22 -10.25 -0.01 -1.42
C VAL A 22 -9.63 0.80 -2.56
N SER A 23 -9.56 2.13 -2.39
CA SER A 23 -8.91 3.01 -3.35
C SER A 23 -7.48 2.52 -3.61
N LYS A 24 -7.09 2.41 -4.88
CA LYS A 24 -5.73 2.01 -5.25
C LYS A 24 -4.69 3.11 -5.04
N VAL A 25 -5.13 4.33 -4.78
CA VAL A 25 -4.29 5.50 -4.52
C VAL A 25 -4.43 5.94 -3.07
N VAL A 26 -3.29 6.20 -2.42
CA VAL A 26 -3.17 6.72 -1.06
C VAL A 26 -2.63 8.15 -1.13
N THR A 27 -3.22 9.05 -0.35
CA THR A 27 -2.75 10.44 -0.14
C THR A 27 -1.75 10.52 1.03
N TYR A 28 -1.01 11.63 1.16
CA TYR A 28 -0.09 11.84 2.29
C TYR A 28 -0.78 11.63 3.65
N LYS A 29 -1.96 12.25 3.85
CA LYS A 29 -2.70 12.17 5.11
C LYS A 29 -3.15 10.74 5.43
N GLU A 30 -3.59 10.00 4.42
CA GLU A 30 -3.97 8.59 4.59
C GLU A 30 -2.76 7.73 4.90
N LEU A 31 -1.64 7.90 4.18
CA LEU A 31 -0.40 7.18 4.43
C LEU A 31 0.08 7.38 5.87
N LYS A 32 0.08 8.64 6.34
CA LYS A 32 0.47 9.01 7.71
C LYS A 32 -0.42 8.32 8.76
N ASN A 33 -1.72 8.25 8.52
CA ASN A 33 -2.65 7.53 9.40
C ASN A 33 -2.40 6.02 9.39
N LEU A 34 -2.16 5.44 8.21
CA LEU A 34 -1.88 4.02 8.05
C LEU A 34 -0.59 3.61 8.77
N LEU A 35 0.49 4.39 8.60
CA LEU A 35 1.77 4.22 9.30
C LEU A 35 1.60 4.30 10.83
N ASN A 36 0.90 5.33 11.31
CA ASN A 36 0.61 5.50 12.73
C ASN A 36 -0.17 4.32 13.33
N SER A 37 -1.11 3.77 12.56
CA SER A 37 -1.92 2.63 12.99
C SER A 37 -1.21 1.28 12.87
N LYS A 38 -0.02 1.23 12.26
CA LYS A 38 0.73 0.01 11.94
C LYS A 38 -0.10 -1.03 11.17
N LYS A 39 -1.01 -0.56 10.31
CA LYS A 39 -1.94 -1.40 9.52
C LYS A 39 -1.45 -1.68 8.11
N ILE A 40 -0.21 -1.31 7.78
CA ILE A 40 0.36 -1.47 6.44
C ILE A 40 1.79 -1.96 6.50
N ILE A 41 2.21 -2.57 5.39
CA ILE A 41 3.61 -2.74 5.02
C ILE A 41 3.91 -1.71 3.94
N LEU A 42 4.79 -0.75 4.24
CA LEU A 42 5.21 0.28 3.30
C LEU A 42 6.47 -0.17 2.56
N ILE A 43 6.38 -0.33 1.24
CA ILE A 43 7.49 -0.75 0.39
C ILE A 43 7.94 0.44 -0.47
N ASP A 44 9.16 0.93 -0.26
CA ASP A 44 9.80 1.96 -1.08
C ASP A 44 10.55 1.28 -2.24
N VAL A 45 10.08 1.51 -3.47
CA VAL A 45 10.61 0.89 -4.70
C VAL A 45 11.65 1.73 -5.43
N ARG A 46 12.23 2.71 -4.73
CA ARG A 46 13.41 3.43 -5.21
C ARG A 46 14.65 2.54 -5.22
N GLU A 47 15.67 2.99 -5.94
CA GLU A 47 16.98 2.39 -5.86
C GLU A 47 17.59 2.59 -4.48
N THR A 48 18.39 1.63 -4.01
CA THR A 48 19.03 1.69 -2.68
C THR A 48 19.89 2.95 -2.50
N TRP A 49 20.55 3.43 -3.57
CA TRP A 49 21.35 4.65 -3.51
C TRP A 49 20.48 5.90 -3.26
N GLU A 50 19.25 5.96 -3.77
CA GLU A 50 18.32 7.06 -3.50
C GLU A 50 17.91 7.07 -2.02
N ILE A 51 17.74 5.88 -1.41
CA ILE A 51 17.46 5.74 0.02
C ILE A 51 18.63 6.25 0.86
N TYR A 52 19.85 5.87 0.50
CA TYR A 52 21.06 6.28 1.20
C TYR A 52 21.28 7.80 1.13
N MET A 53 21.08 8.40 -0.05
CA MET A 53 21.36 9.82 -0.29
C MET A 53 20.28 10.76 0.26
N TYR A 54 19.01 10.40 0.11
CA TYR A 54 17.89 11.30 0.40
C TYR A 54 17.10 10.90 1.64
N GLY A 55 17.35 9.72 2.21
CA GLY A 55 16.56 9.16 3.28
C GLY A 55 15.33 8.38 2.78
N LYS A 56 14.55 7.87 3.74
CA LYS A 56 13.34 7.06 3.50
C LYS A 56 12.19 7.46 4.40
N ILE A 57 10.98 7.06 4.00
CA ILE A 57 9.78 7.20 4.82
C ILE A 57 9.96 6.30 6.05
N PRO A 58 9.79 6.81 7.28
CA PRO A 58 9.90 5.98 8.48
C PRO A 58 8.95 4.77 8.44
N GLY A 59 9.47 3.61 8.78
CA GLY A 59 8.73 2.34 8.70
C GLY A 59 8.63 1.72 7.30
N SER A 60 9.27 2.31 6.28
CA SER A 60 9.39 1.68 4.97
C SER A 60 10.56 0.69 4.90
N MET A 61 10.32 -0.41 4.21
CA MET A 61 11.38 -1.29 3.70
C MET A 61 11.70 -0.95 2.23
N ASN A 62 12.92 -1.20 1.79
CA ASN A 62 13.34 -0.92 0.41
C ASN A 62 13.39 -2.21 -0.41
N ILE A 63 12.65 -2.24 -1.51
CA ILE A 63 12.68 -3.30 -2.53
C ILE A 63 12.68 -2.59 -3.88
N PRO A 64 13.84 -2.41 -4.55
CA PRO A 64 13.90 -1.75 -5.85
C PRO A 64 12.88 -2.31 -6.85
N LEU A 65 12.35 -1.46 -7.73
CA LEU A 65 11.25 -1.86 -8.62
C LEU A 65 11.54 -3.14 -9.40
N ASP A 66 12.76 -3.30 -9.89
CA ASP A 66 13.18 -4.44 -10.70
C ASP A 66 13.19 -5.75 -9.90
N ASP A 67 13.34 -5.67 -8.57
CA ASP A 67 13.33 -6.82 -7.67
C ASP A 67 11.91 -7.21 -7.20
N VAL A 68 10.89 -6.36 -7.41
CA VAL A 68 9.55 -6.54 -6.81
C VAL A 68 8.92 -7.88 -7.18
N VAL A 69 9.09 -8.34 -8.43
CA VAL A 69 8.54 -9.63 -8.88
C VAL A 69 9.15 -10.79 -8.08
N GLU A 70 10.48 -10.84 -8.02
CA GLU A 70 11.22 -11.88 -7.30
C GLU A 70 10.93 -11.82 -5.79
N ALA A 71 11.02 -10.63 -5.20
CA ALA A 71 10.81 -10.39 -3.77
C ALA A 71 9.43 -10.84 -3.30
N LEU A 72 8.39 -10.61 -4.09
CA LEU A 72 7.02 -10.97 -3.73
C LEU A 72 6.65 -12.45 -4.00
N GLN A 73 7.59 -13.23 -4.56
CA GLN A 73 7.40 -14.65 -4.90
C GLN A 73 8.42 -15.60 -4.24
N MET A 74 9.54 -15.11 -3.72
CA MET A 74 10.56 -15.93 -3.04
C MET A 74 10.04 -16.58 -1.74
N SER A 75 10.83 -17.44 -1.11
CA SER A 75 10.44 -18.03 0.17
C SER A 75 10.58 -17.02 1.34
N PRO A 76 9.85 -17.22 2.46
CA PRO A 76 9.98 -16.33 3.62
C PRO A 76 11.41 -16.27 4.17
N ARG A 77 12.13 -17.39 4.07
CA ARG A 77 13.53 -17.49 4.49
C ARG A 77 14.45 -16.65 3.61
N GLU A 78 14.38 -16.81 2.29
CA GLU A 78 15.21 -16.02 1.36
C GLU A 78 14.90 -14.53 1.47
N PHE A 79 13.62 -14.19 1.65
CA PHE A 79 13.20 -12.81 1.85
C PHE A 79 13.81 -12.20 3.12
N LYS A 80 13.78 -12.96 4.22
CA LYS A 80 14.39 -12.53 5.49
C LYS A 80 15.91 -12.37 5.36
N GLU A 81 16.57 -13.30 4.67
CA GLU A 81 18.01 -13.24 4.42
C GLU A 81 18.40 -12.04 3.55
N LYS A 82 17.62 -11.72 2.50
CA LYS A 82 17.91 -10.64 1.55
C LYS A 82 17.54 -9.24 2.06
N TYR A 83 16.36 -9.09 2.67
CA TYR A 83 15.81 -7.79 3.05
C TYR A 83 15.84 -7.52 4.56
N ASN A 84 16.19 -8.51 5.38
CA ASN A 84 16.13 -8.44 6.86
C ASN A 84 14.74 -8.09 7.42
N GLU A 85 13.68 -8.38 6.65
CA GLU A 85 12.28 -8.09 6.96
C GLU A 85 11.43 -9.36 6.80
N GLU A 86 10.23 -9.38 7.34
CA GLU A 86 9.30 -10.50 7.14
C GLU A 86 8.65 -10.45 5.76
N GLN A 87 8.51 -11.60 5.11
CA GLN A 87 7.86 -11.66 3.81
C GLN A 87 6.37 -11.30 3.91
N PRO A 88 5.87 -10.38 3.07
CA PRO A 88 4.45 -10.07 3.07
C PRO A 88 3.58 -11.24 2.60
N SER A 89 2.48 -11.47 3.32
CA SER A 89 1.41 -12.39 2.95
C SER A 89 0.48 -11.79 1.88
N LYS A 90 -0.22 -12.63 1.11
CA LYS A 90 -1.17 -12.17 0.07
C LYS A 90 -2.37 -11.37 0.61
N SER A 91 -2.63 -11.48 1.92
CA SER A 91 -3.68 -10.74 2.64
C SER A 91 -3.18 -9.48 3.32
N ASP A 92 -1.87 -9.25 3.37
CA ASP A 92 -1.31 -8.06 4.00
C ASP A 92 -1.67 -6.81 3.20
N ASN A 93 -1.80 -5.70 3.91
CA ASN A 93 -2.08 -4.42 3.27
C ASN A 93 -0.78 -3.74 2.83
N LEU A 94 -0.50 -3.79 1.54
CA LEU A 94 0.70 -3.22 0.95
C LEU A 94 0.45 -1.80 0.46
N VAL A 95 1.35 -0.88 0.80
CA VAL A 95 1.42 0.43 0.17
C VAL A 95 2.79 0.59 -0.48
N PHE A 96 2.81 0.85 -1.77
CA PHE A 96 4.04 1.13 -2.51
C PHE A 96 4.31 2.63 -2.56
N SER A 97 5.57 3.02 -2.34
CA SER A 97 6.07 4.39 -2.52
C SER A 97 7.28 4.37 -3.45
N CYS A 98 7.54 5.49 -4.11
CA CYS A 98 8.78 5.70 -4.85
C CYS A 98 9.14 7.19 -4.78
N LEU A 99 9.92 7.72 -5.74
CA LEU A 99 10.24 9.15 -5.77
C LEU A 99 9.02 10.06 -6.02
N ALA A 100 8.18 9.74 -7.00
CA ALA A 100 7.12 10.62 -7.51
C ALA A 100 5.87 9.85 -8.05
N GLY A 101 5.56 8.69 -7.48
CA GLY A 101 4.35 7.91 -7.80
C GLY A 101 4.43 6.94 -8.98
N VAL A 102 5.28 7.18 -9.99
CA VAL A 102 5.30 6.38 -11.24
C VAL A 102 5.73 4.92 -11.01
N ARG A 103 6.88 4.70 -10.35
CA ARG A 103 7.40 3.35 -10.09
C ARG A 103 6.53 2.58 -9.10
N SER A 104 5.99 3.26 -8.09
CA SER A 104 5.08 2.66 -7.12
C SER A 104 3.76 2.22 -7.74
N LYS A 105 3.27 2.92 -8.77
CA LYS A 105 2.09 2.47 -9.53
C LYS A 105 2.38 1.17 -10.28
N LYS A 106 3.55 1.06 -10.92
CA LYS A 106 4.00 -0.20 -11.56
C LYS A 106 4.12 -1.35 -10.54
N ALA A 107 4.73 -1.09 -9.39
CA ALA A 107 4.86 -2.07 -8.32
C ALA A 107 3.49 -2.54 -7.79
N LEU A 108 2.52 -1.64 -7.66
CA LEU A 108 1.13 -1.98 -7.34
C LEU A 108 0.53 -2.93 -8.39
N GLU A 109 0.65 -2.61 -9.68
CA GLU A 109 0.13 -3.45 -10.76
C GLU A 109 0.75 -4.86 -10.73
N THR A 110 2.06 -4.95 -10.48
CA THR A 110 2.77 -6.22 -10.25
C THR A 110 2.25 -6.97 -9.03
N ALA A 111 2.08 -6.31 -7.88
CA ALA A 111 1.58 -6.99 -6.69
C ALA A 111 0.17 -7.54 -6.90
N VAL A 112 -0.70 -6.78 -7.57
CA VAL A 112 -2.06 -7.24 -7.93
C VAL A 112 -2.02 -8.45 -8.86
N SER A 113 -1.15 -8.46 -9.88
CA SER A 113 -1.02 -9.62 -10.78
C SER A 113 -0.48 -10.86 -10.08
N LEU A 114 0.29 -10.68 -9.00
CA LEU A 114 0.79 -11.74 -8.12
C LEU A 114 -0.20 -12.17 -7.02
N GLY A 115 -1.43 -11.66 -7.05
CA GLY A 115 -2.52 -12.07 -6.14
C GLY A 115 -2.57 -11.33 -4.81
N PHE A 116 -1.83 -10.23 -4.63
CA PHE A 116 -2.01 -9.37 -3.46
C PHE A 116 -3.29 -8.55 -3.62
N SER A 117 -4.31 -8.92 -2.84
CA SER A 117 -5.65 -8.34 -2.95
C SER A 117 -5.73 -6.93 -2.34
N SER A 118 -4.98 -6.69 -1.26
CA SER A 118 -4.89 -5.40 -0.57
C SER A 118 -3.57 -4.71 -0.90
N ALA A 119 -3.49 -4.15 -2.10
CA ALA A 119 -2.36 -3.34 -2.53
C ALA A 119 -2.83 -1.96 -2.99
N GLN A 120 -2.06 -0.93 -2.62
CA GLN A 120 -2.25 0.47 -2.98
C GLN A 120 -0.91 1.14 -3.30
N HIS A 121 -0.92 2.33 -3.89
CA HIS A 121 0.29 3.14 -4.03
C HIS A 121 0.11 4.57 -3.52
N TYR A 122 1.16 5.13 -2.97
CA TYR A 122 1.24 6.54 -2.61
C TYR A 122 1.63 7.37 -3.83
N ALA A 123 0.74 8.25 -4.30
CA ALA A 123 0.95 8.99 -5.55
C ALA A 123 1.99 10.11 -5.44
N GLY A 124 2.08 10.78 -4.29
CA GLY A 124 3.02 11.89 -4.08
C GLY A 124 4.48 11.46 -3.98
N GLY A 125 4.72 10.21 -3.57
CA GLY A 125 6.06 9.65 -3.37
C GLY A 125 6.90 10.42 -2.35
N TRP A 126 8.19 10.10 -2.30
CA TRP A 126 9.16 10.73 -1.42
C TRP A 126 9.19 12.25 -1.57
N LYS A 127 9.03 12.79 -2.79
CA LYS A 127 9.01 14.24 -3.03
C LYS A 127 7.92 14.95 -2.22
N GLU A 128 6.68 14.47 -2.28
CA GLU A 128 5.59 15.05 -1.49
C GLU A 128 5.86 14.84 0.01
N TRP A 129 6.28 13.64 0.41
CA TRP A 129 6.59 13.33 1.81
C TRP A 129 7.62 14.28 2.41
N SER A 130 8.75 14.50 1.72
CA SER A 130 9.83 15.36 2.19
C SER A 130 9.39 16.81 2.36
N THR A 131 8.47 17.31 1.54
CA THR A 131 7.97 18.69 1.67
C THR A 131 7.15 18.91 2.94
N TYR A 132 6.42 17.90 3.40
CA TYR A 132 5.62 17.99 4.63
C TYR A 132 6.46 17.78 5.89
N GLU A 133 7.41 16.85 5.87
CA GLU A 133 8.24 16.53 7.05
C GLU A 133 9.45 17.46 7.21
N HIS A 134 9.92 18.05 6.11
CA HIS A 134 11.02 19.00 6.08
C HIS A 134 10.61 20.24 5.28
N PRO A 135 9.69 21.07 5.81
CA PRO A 135 9.29 22.28 5.12
C PRO A 135 10.53 23.16 4.92
N GLU A 136 10.84 23.49 3.66
CA GLU A 136 11.91 24.43 3.38
C GLU A 136 11.62 25.73 4.14
N LYS A 137 12.56 26.15 4.98
CA LYS A 137 12.52 27.49 5.56
C LYS A 137 12.66 28.44 4.39
N LYS A 138 11.55 29.06 3.96
CA LYS A 138 11.60 30.18 3.03
C LYS A 138 12.53 31.23 3.64
N GLN A 139 13.74 31.36 3.08
CA GLN A 139 14.58 32.51 3.37
C GLN A 139 13.81 33.72 2.85
N GLY A 140 13.48 34.61 3.79
CA GLY A 140 12.72 35.83 3.52
C GLY A 140 13.46 36.72 2.52
N GLU A 141 12.64 37.51 1.83
CA GLU A 141 12.96 38.61 0.91
C GLU A 141 14.10 39.53 1.39
#